data_AF-A0AB73V1K4-F1
#
_entry.id   AF-A0AB73V1K4-F1
#
_cell.length_a   1.000
_cell.length_b   1.000
_cell.length_c   1.000
_cell.angle_alpha   90.00
_cell.angle_beta   90.00
_cell.angle_gamma   90.00
#
_symmetry.space_group_name_H-M   'P 1'
#
loop_
_entity.id
_entity.type
_entity.pdbx_description
1 polymer ?
#
loop_
_entity_poly.entity_id
_entity_poly.type
_entity_poly.pdbx_seq_one_letter_code
_entity_poly.pdbx_strand_id
1 'polypeptide(L)'
;MDLYNWEDIWRIISSINSFNFQKISEDEILKFLDENISSRDGDYKKYITRITDVIDTKPYTYKEKVINYIKIALKGHIFTNSGEDILHQSDGTNSHKYIETIIKLLISLSRTEFITPTIYIDEPEIGLHPKLGEQFITTIHTTYNRYKKSVPEKESGKYSTPYPCLIFSTHAPNILKQTIKLFSTDQQILHFSKKNKHSTKISKLNSQYSDLRFINMFSDNEARLFFSEYILFVEGSTEMEVFQNSSLARIYPDLGRIDIYASDDVMLRNINPTYSQAAIPFLIVKDIDKVIKLDYKNEILSLDGDVSLVNKLIRKGSLKFYNPSLIKKLTAQRK
;
A
#
# COMPACT_ATOMS: atom_id res chain seq x y z
N MET A 1 -6.07 14.29 12.25
CA MET A 1 -5.32 13.94 13.47
C MET A 1 -4.01 14.69 13.41
N ASP A 2 -3.61 15.26 14.53
CA ASP A 2 -2.29 15.84 14.64
C ASP A 2 -1.30 14.69 14.93
N LEU A 3 -0.32 14.49 14.04
CA LEU A 3 0.66 13.41 14.12
C LEU A 3 1.60 13.54 15.34
N TYR A 4 1.57 14.71 16.00
CA TYR A 4 2.31 14.98 17.22
C TYR A 4 1.44 14.86 18.48
N ASN A 5 0.10 14.80 18.32
CA ASN A 5 -0.82 14.68 19.44
C ASN A 5 -1.18 13.21 19.70
N TRP A 6 -0.50 12.61 20.67
CA TRP A 6 -0.74 11.23 21.10
C TRP A 6 -2.02 11.06 21.94
N GLU A 7 -2.66 12.15 22.39
CA GLU A 7 -3.99 12.06 23.02
C GLU A 7 -5.06 11.60 22.02
N ASP A 8 -4.89 11.90 20.75
CA ASP A 8 -5.77 11.44 19.69
C ASP A 8 -5.77 9.90 19.58
N ILE A 9 -4.64 9.23 19.88
CA ILE A 9 -4.58 7.76 19.96
C ILE A 9 -5.46 7.26 21.10
N TRP A 10 -5.36 7.88 22.28
CA TRP A 10 -6.19 7.51 23.43
C TRP A 10 -7.68 7.68 23.14
N ARG A 11 -8.05 8.75 22.40
CA ARG A 11 -9.43 8.95 21.94
C ARG A 11 -9.89 7.83 21.01
N ILE A 12 -9.06 7.39 20.06
CA ILE A 12 -9.37 6.23 19.21
C ILE A 12 -9.60 4.98 20.07
N ILE A 13 -8.64 4.65 20.95
CA ILE A 13 -8.72 3.44 21.80
C ILE A 13 -10.01 3.43 22.60
N SER A 14 -10.38 4.58 23.18
CA SER A 14 -11.63 4.73 23.95
C SER A 14 -12.90 4.59 23.12
N SER A 15 -12.83 4.87 21.81
CA SER A 15 -13.98 4.82 20.90
C SER A 15 -14.25 3.43 20.35
N ILE A 16 -13.22 2.58 20.29
CA ILE A 16 -13.33 1.20 19.79
C ILE A 16 -13.79 0.26 20.89
N ASN A 17 -13.32 0.48 22.12
CA ASN A 17 -13.66 -0.38 23.23
C ASN A 17 -15.07 -0.10 23.77
N SER A 18 -15.85 -1.16 24.00
CA SER A 18 -17.22 -1.09 24.50
C SER A 18 -17.33 -1.30 26.03
N PHE A 19 -16.24 -1.07 26.78
CA PHE A 19 -16.19 -1.32 28.23
C PHE A 19 -17.20 -0.49 29.03
N ASN A 20 -18.17 -1.16 29.66
CA ASN A 20 -19.16 -0.48 30.49
C ASN A 20 -18.62 -0.18 31.91
N PHE A 21 -17.95 0.97 32.05
CA PHE A 21 -17.49 1.47 33.35
C PHE A 21 -18.58 2.19 34.16
N GLN A 22 -19.81 2.32 33.66
CA GLN A 22 -20.91 2.96 34.42
C GLN A 22 -21.33 2.12 35.63
N LYS A 23 -21.03 0.81 35.62
CA LYS A 23 -21.33 -0.10 36.73
C LYS A 23 -20.40 0.05 37.92
N ILE A 24 -19.26 0.73 37.77
CA ILE A 24 -18.29 0.91 38.84
C ILE A 24 -18.58 2.26 39.50
N SER A 25 -19.06 2.22 40.73
CA SER A 25 -19.30 3.42 41.53
C SER A 25 -17.99 3.98 42.11
N GLU A 26 -17.97 5.29 42.34
CA GLU A 26 -16.82 5.98 42.92
C GLU A 26 -16.48 5.46 44.32
N ASP A 27 -17.50 5.11 45.11
CA ASP A 27 -17.34 4.48 46.42
C ASP A 27 -16.70 3.09 46.34
N GLU A 28 -17.04 2.27 45.33
CA GLU A 28 -16.40 0.96 45.13
C GLU A 28 -14.92 1.10 44.78
N ILE A 29 -14.55 2.10 43.97
CA ILE A 29 -13.16 2.38 43.63
C ILE A 29 -12.39 2.86 44.86
N LEU A 30 -12.98 3.80 45.62
CA LEU A 30 -12.36 4.29 46.85
C LEU A 30 -12.16 3.16 47.84
N LYS A 31 -13.15 2.28 48.01
CA LYS A 31 -13.06 1.11 48.87
C LYS A 31 -11.97 0.14 48.41
N PHE A 32 -11.92 -0.17 47.10
CA PHE A 32 -10.87 -1.02 46.54
C PHE A 32 -9.47 -0.46 46.76
N LEU A 33 -9.27 0.85 46.55
CA LEU A 33 -7.98 1.49 46.74
C LEU A 33 -7.59 1.58 48.22
N ASP A 34 -8.53 1.84 49.12
CA ASP A 34 -8.29 1.79 50.56
C ASP A 34 -7.82 0.39 50.98
N GLU A 35 -8.54 -0.65 50.58
CA GLU A 35 -8.24 -2.04 50.97
C GLU A 35 -6.88 -2.54 50.44
N ASN A 36 -6.41 -2.03 49.31
CA ASN A 36 -5.18 -2.51 48.65
C ASN A 36 -3.95 -1.62 48.84
N ILE A 37 -4.13 -0.34 49.19
CA ILE A 37 -3.03 0.65 49.25
C ILE A 37 -2.83 1.20 50.66
N SER A 38 -3.90 1.31 51.45
CA SER A 38 -3.80 1.91 52.79
C SER A 38 -3.18 0.93 53.78
N SER A 39 -2.28 1.43 54.63
CA SER A 39 -1.69 0.65 55.73
C SER A 39 -2.67 0.53 56.92
N ARG A 40 -3.72 1.35 56.93
CA ARG A 40 -4.78 1.43 57.94
C ARG A 40 -6.09 1.74 57.22
N ASP A 41 -7.14 0.98 57.57
CA ASP A 41 -8.47 1.16 57.00
C ASP A 41 -8.93 2.63 57.01
N GLY A 42 -9.30 3.15 55.84
CA GLY A 42 -9.93 4.45 55.70
C GLY A 42 -8.99 5.62 55.39
N ASP A 43 -7.66 5.43 55.38
CA ASP A 43 -6.71 6.53 55.24
C ASP A 43 -6.70 7.12 53.82
N TYR A 44 -6.87 6.29 52.78
CA TYR A 44 -6.97 6.78 51.41
C TYR A 44 -8.25 7.57 51.20
N LYS A 45 -9.39 7.05 51.69
CA LYS A 45 -10.68 7.74 51.57
C LYS A 45 -10.66 9.11 52.26
N LYS A 46 -10.12 9.20 53.48
CA LYS A 46 -9.97 10.48 54.20
C LYS A 46 -9.10 11.49 53.46
N TYR A 47 -8.02 11.02 52.81
CA TYR A 47 -7.14 11.89 52.03
C TYR A 47 -7.86 12.48 50.82
N ILE A 48 -8.61 11.66 50.08
CA ILE A 48 -9.40 12.14 48.93
C ILE A 48 -10.48 13.12 49.39
N THR A 49 -11.20 12.85 50.49
CA THR A 49 -12.21 13.79 51.02
C THR A 49 -11.62 15.16 51.34
N ARG A 50 -10.44 15.21 51.97
CA ARG A 50 -9.74 16.48 52.24
C ARG A 50 -9.37 17.25 50.98
N ILE A 51 -9.06 16.55 49.89
CA ILE A 51 -8.78 17.19 48.61
C ILE A 51 -10.07 17.74 48.02
N THR A 52 -11.14 16.94 47.96
CA THR A 52 -12.43 17.37 47.40
C THR A 52 -13.08 18.52 48.17
N ASP A 53 -12.78 18.65 49.47
CA ASP A 53 -13.24 19.79 50.28
C ASP A 53 -12.53 21.10 49.93
N VAL A 54 -11.37 21.05 49.26
CA VAL A 54 -10.53 22.21 48.91
C VAL A 54 -10.65 22.59 47.43
N ILE A 55 -10.93 21.62 46.56
CA ILE A 55 -10.99 21.83 45.10
C ILE A 55 -12.32 21.40 44.51
N ASP A 56 -12.90 22.27 43.67
CA ASP A 56 -14.02 21.91 42.82
C ASP A 56 -13.51 21.26 41.53
N THR A 57 -13.98 20.04 41.25
CA THR A 57 -13.64 19.30 40.03
C THR A 57 -14.87 19.05 39.19
N LYS A 58 -14.70 19.05 37.86
CA LYS A 58 -15.76 18.62 36.95
C LYS A 58 -15.77 17.09 36.86
N PRO A 59 -16.95 16.46 36.82
CA PRO A 59 -17.04 15.02 36.66
C PRO A 59 -16.48 14.61 35.29
N TYR A 60 -15.65 13.56 35.28
CA TYR A 60 -15.18 12.97 34.03
C TYR A 60 -16.36 12.49 33.17
N THR A 61 -16.28 12.77 31.89
CA THR A 61 -17.14 12.13 30.89
C THR A 61 -16.87 10.62 30.85
N TYR A 62 -17.82 9.84 30.33
CA TYR A 62 -17.66 8.39 30.19
C TYR A 62 -16.38 8.00 29.45
N LYS A 63 -16.04 8.70 28.36
CA LYS A 63 -14.82 8.43 27.58
C LYS A 63 -13.55 8.74 28.36
N GLU A 64 -13.52 9.83 29.12
CA GLU A 64 -12.37 10.16 29.97
C GLU A 64 -12.19 9.13 31.09
N LYS A 65 -13.28 8.65 31.71
CA LYS A 65 -13.22 7.55 32.68
C LYS A 65 -12.59 6.30 32.07
N VAL A 66 -13.07 5.87 30.89
CA VAL A 66 -12.50 4.73 30.14
C VAL A 66 -11.00 4.89 29.91
N ILE A 67 -10.59 6.06 29.38
CA ILE A 67 -9.17 6.34 29.08
C ILE A 67 -8.32 6.28 30.35
N ASN A 68 -8.79 6.88 31.44
CA ASN A 68 -8.03 6.93 32.69
C ASN A 68 -7.86 5.54 33.32
N TYR A 69 -8.88 4.70 33.30
CA TYR A 69 -8.73 3.30 33.76
C TYR A 69 -7.75 2.51 32.91
N ILE A 70 -7.80 2.66 31.59
CA ILE A 70 -6.85 2.00 30.68
C ILE A 70 -5.42 2.50 30.98
N LYS A 71 -5.22 3.80 31.18
CA LYS A 71 -3.91 4.37 31.52
C LYS A 71 -3.36 3.81 32.82
N ILE A 72 -4.18 3.66 33.85
CA ILE A 72 -3.79 3.08 35.16
C ILE A 72 -3.42 1.60 35.02
N ALA A 73 -4.13 0.85 34.19
CA ALA A 73 -3.86 -0.57 33.96
C ALA A 73 -2.59 -0.85 33.14
N LEU A 74 -2.05 0.18 32.48
CA LEU A 74 -0.83 0.08 31.68
C LEU A 74 0.40 0.50 32.49
N LYS A 75 1.58 0.03 32.08
CA LYS A 75 2.86 0.39 32.72
C LYS A 75 3.23 1.87 32.58
N GLY A 76 2.51 2.62 31.74
CA GLY A 76 2.71 4.03 31.48
C GLY A 76 1.72 4.54 30.43
N HIS A 77 1.53 5.86 30.36
CA HIS A 77 0.62 6.52 29.43
C HIS A 77 1.34 7.28 28.30
N ILE A 78 2.67 7.39 28.39
CA ILE A 78 3.53 8.02 27.39
C ILE A 78 3.96 6.93 26.41
N PHE A 79 3.72 7.18 25.13
CA PHE A 79 4.28 6.34 24.07
C PHE A 79 5.75 6.70 23.91
N THR A 80 6.63 5.71 24.04
CA THR A 80 8.07 5.89 23.83
C THR A 80 8.51 5.14 22.58
N ASN A 81 9.56 5.62 21.93
CA ASN A 81 10.21 4.87 20.87
C ASN A 81 11.63 4.50 21.31
N SER A 82 11.93 3.20 21.39
CA SER A 82 13.25 2.71 21.80
C SER A 82 13.71 3.21 23.17
N GLY A 83 12.77 3.56 24.07
CA GLY A 83 13.06 4.08 25.40
C GLY A 83 13.26 5.61 25.47
N GLU A 84 13.23 6.32 24.35
CA GLU A 84 13.29 7.78 24.32
C GLU A 84 11.90 8.40 24.14
N ASP A 85 11.72 9.57 24.76
CA ASP A 85 10.58 10.43 24.50
C ASP A 85 10.61 10.89 23.05
N ILE A 86 9.48 10.71 22.38
CA ILE A 86 9.36 10.81 20.92
C ILE A 86 9.57 12.27 20.43
N LEU A 87 9.55 13.25 21.35
CA LEU A 87 9.86 14.66 21.10
C LEU A 87 11.31 14.91 20.62
N HIS A 88 12.24 13.96 20.82
CA HIS A 88 13.65 14.12 20.44
C HIS A 88 14.02 13.57 19.05
N GLN A 89 13.04 13.12 18.25
CA GLN A 89 13.28 12.53 16.93
C GLN A 89 12.92 13.47 15.77
N SER A 90 13.49 13.25 14.58
CA SER A 90 13.13 14.04 13.40
C SER A 90 11.64 13.90 13.05
N ASP A 91 11.03 15.01 12.62
CA ASP A 91 9.60 15.15 12.28
C ASP A 91 9.05 14.00 11.42
N GLY A 92 9.80 13.59 10.39
CA GLY A 92 9.42 12.48 9.51
C GLY A 92 9.41 11.12 10.21
N THR A 93 10.42 10.83 11.04
CA THR A 93 10.53 9.55 11.75
C THR A 93 9.46 9.42 12.83
N ASN A 94 9.15 10.52 13.51
CA ASN A 94 8.10 10.57 14.52
C ASN A 94 6.72 10.33 13.88
N SER A 95 6.40 11.10 12.84
CA SER A 95 5.14 10.98 12.10
C SER A 95 4.89 9.56 11.59
N HIS A 96 5.94 8.91 11.08
CA HIS A 96 5.86 7.52 10.63
C HIS A 96 5.53 6.54 11.76
N LYS A 97 6.24 6.65 12.89
CA LYS A 97 6.01 5.78 14.05
C LYS A 97 4.64 5.99 14.66
N TYR A 98 4.14 7.22 14.64
CA TYR A 98 2.78 7.54 15.04
C TYR A 98 1.77 6.78 14.17
N ILE A 99 1.85 6.93 12.84
CA ILE A 99 0.97 6.25 11.88
C ILE A 99 1.07 4.72 12.05
N GLU A 100 2.28 4.18 12.13
CA GLU A 100 2.53 2.76 12.31
C GLU A 100 1.90 2.23 13.61
N THR A 101 2.05 2.95 14.72
CA THR A 101 1.49 2.58 16.03
C THR A 101 -0.03 2.61 16.00
N ILE A 102 -0.62 3.65 15.41
CA ILE A 102 -2.08 3.75 15.26
C ILE A 102 -2.63 2.57 14.46
N ILE A 103 -2.04 2.26 13.31
CA ILE A 103 -2.53 1.16 12.47
C ILE A 103 -2.41 -0.17 13.22
N LYS A 104 -1.30 -0.41 13.93
CA LYS A 104 -1.13 -1.62 14.74
C LYS A 104 -2.22 -1.75 15.80
N LEU A 105 -2.47 -0.68 16.55
CA LEU A 105 -3.49 -0.66 17.59
C LEU A 105 -4.88 -0.87 17.00
N LEU A 106 -5.20 -0.19 15.89
CA LEU A 106 -6.48 -0.31 15.20
C LEU A 106 -6.72 -1.73 14.69
N ILE A 107 -5.73 -2.33 14.01
CA ILE A 107 -5.81 -3.71 13.54
C ILE A 107 -5.98 -4.67 14.72
N SER A 108 -5.32 -4.43 15.85
CA SER A 108 -5.41 -5.31 17.03
C SER A 108 -6.75 -5.19 17.74
N LEU A 109 -7.22 -3.96 18.00
CA LEU A 109 -8.42 -3.69 18.80
C LEU A 109 -9.71 -3.96 18.01
N SER A 110 -9.71 -3.74 16.69
CA SER A 110 -10.88 -4.05 15.86
C SER A 110 -11.17 -5.56 15.76
N ARG A 111 -10.28 -6.43 16.25
CA ARG A 111 -10.51 -7.88 16.25
C ARG A 111 -11.42 -8.31 17.38
N THR A 112 -11.29 -7.65 18.53
CA THR A 112 -12.05 -7.96 19.73
C THR A 112 -13.44 -7.33 19.72
N GLU A 113 -13.62 -6.27 18.94
CA GLU A 113 -14.83 -5.46 18.90
C GLU A 113 -15.54 -5.57 17.54
N PHE A 114 -16.84 -5.25 17.48
CA PHE A 114 -17.63 -5.27 16.24
C PHE A 114 -17.49 -3.99 15.39
N ILE A 115 -16.71 -3.01 15.88
CA ILE A 115 -16.48 -1.74 15.18
C ILE A 115 -15.31 -1.90 14.22
N THR A 116 -15.56 -1.66 12.93
CA THR A 116 -14.54 -1.71 11.87
C THR A 116 -14.16 -0.31 11.39
N PRO A 117 -13.01 0.22 11.80
CA PRO A 117 -12.59 1.56 11.39
C PRO A 117 -12.13 1.54 9.93
N THR A 118 -12.43 2.63 9.22
CA THR A 118 -11.83 2.95 7.92
C THR A 118 -10.78 4.01 8.13
N ILE A 119 -9.56 3.74 7.68
CA ILE A 119 -8.41 4.62 7.82
C ILE A 119 -8.02 5.12 6.43
N TYR A 120 -7.95 6.43 6.28
CA TYR A 120 -7.42 7.09 5.09
C TYR A 120 -6.09 7.74 5.44
N ILE A 121 -5.05 7.43 4.67
CA ILE A 121 -3.72 7.99 4.82
C ILE A 121 -3.29 8.55 3.47
N ASP A 122 -3.01 9.85 3.46
CA ASP A 122 -2.53 10.56 2.29
C ASP A 122 -1.01 10.68 2.34
N GLU A 123 -0.37 10.33 1.24
CA GLU A 123 1.08 10.34 1.02
C GLU A 123 1.90 9.83 2.23
N PRO A 124 1.73 8.56 2.64
CA PRO A 124 2.46 7.99 3.77
C PRO A 124 3.98 8.00 3.61
N GLU A 125 4.51 8.30 2.42
CA GLU A 125 5.93 8.44 2.08
C GLU A 125 6.57 9.81 2.40
N ILE A 126 5.79 10.88 2.67
CA ILE A 126 6.36 12.23 2.83
C ILE A 126 7.39 12.24 3.96
N GLY A 127 8.57 12.77 3.67
CA GLY A 127 9.64 12.93 4.67
C GLY A 127 10.33 11.63 5.09
N LEU A 128 10.09 10.53 4.36
CA LEU A 128 10.67 9.22 4.65
C LEU A 128 11.64 8.76 3.58
N HIS A 129 12.69 8.08 4.05
CA HIS A 129 13.54 7.31 3.15
C HIS A 129 12.72 6.18 2.51
N PRO A 130 12.87 5.88 1.21
CA PRO A 130 12.06 4.85 0.52
C PRO A 130 12.05 3.49 1.22
N LYS A 131 13.17 3.12 1.87
CA LYS A 131 13.27 1.89 2.66
C LYS A 131 12.30 1.85 3.85
N LEU A 132 12.08 2.99 4.52
CA LEU A 132 11.11 3.09 5.61
C LEU A 132 9.68 2.91 5.09
N GLY A 133 9.38 3.47 3.91
CA GLY A 133 8.09 3.22 3.24
C GLY A 133 7.84 1.74 2.94
N GLU A 134 8.88 0.99 2.57
CA GLU A 134 8.75 -0.46 2.40
C GLU A 134 8.51 -1.20 3.72
N GLN A 135 9.27 -0.81 4.76
CA GLN A 135 9.16 -1.39 6.09
C GLN A 135 7.78 -1.14 6.68
N PHE A 136 7.20 0.04 6.46
CA PHE A 136 5.84 0.37 6.87
C PHE A 136 4.82 -0.62 6.34
N ILE A 137 4.79 -0.81 5.02
CA ILE A 137 3.85 -1.75 4.38
C ILE A 137 4.10 -3.18 4.86
N THR A 138 5.37 -3.56 5.04
CA THR A 138 5.75 -4.86 5.61
C THR A 138 5.21 -5.03 7.02
N THR A 139 5.35 -4.02 7.88
CA THR A 139 4.85 -4.10 9.26
C THR A 139 3.33 -4.17 9.32
N ILE A 140 2.63 -3.41 8.47
CA ILE A 140 1.17 -3.48 8.35
C ILE A 140 0.76 -4.90 7.94
N HIS A 141 1.41 -5.46 6.92
CA HIS A 141 1.15 -6.82 6.46
C HIS A 141 1.39 -7.87 7.55
N THR A 142 2.52 -7.80 8.25
CA THR A 142 2.84 -8.71 9.36
C THR A 142 1.81 -8.61 10.48
N THR A 143 1.38 -7.38 10.80
CA THR A 143 0.36 -7.15 11.84
C THR A 143 -1.00 -7.69 11.38
N TYR A 144 -1.41 -7.39 10.15
CA TYR A 144 -2.64 -7.91 9.55
C TYR A 144 -2.68 -9.45 9.60
N ASN A 145 -1.62 -10.12 9.15
CA ASN A 145 -1.54 -11.58 9.14
C ASN A 145 -1.52 -12.20 10.53
N ARG A 146 -0.90 -11.54 11.52
CA ARG A 146 -0.90 -12.01 12.91
C ARG A 146 -2.30 -12.21 13.45
N TYR A 147 -3.20 -11.29 13.12
CA TYR A 147 -4.60 -11.32 13.55
C TYR A 147 -5.54 -11.94 12.51
N LYS A 148 -5.00 -12.37 11.36
CA LYS A 148 -5.76 -12.99 10.29
C LYS A 148 -6.16 -14.40 10.69
N LYS A 149 -7.46 -14.68 10.71
CA LYS A 149 -7.98 -16.01 11.00
C LYS A 149 -7.48 -16.99 9.94
N SER A 150 -6.80 -18.05 10.37
CA SER A 150 -6.11 -18.99 9.46
C SER A 150 -6.88 -20.31 9.35
N VAL A 151 -7.52 -20.75 10.42
CA VAL A 151 -8.35 -21.96 10.46
C VAL A 151 -9.79 -21.64 10.84
N PRO A 152 -10.78 -22.49 10.48
CA PRO A 152 -12.18 -22.29 10.86
C PRO A 152 -12.42 -22.33 12.38
N GLU A 153 -11.56 -23.06 13.09
CA GLU A 153 -11.60 -23.29 14.53
C GLU A 153 -11.27 -22.02 15.35
N LYS A 154 -11.46 -22.11 16.67
CA LYS A 154 -11.21 -20.99 17.60
C LYS A 154 -9.71 -20.88 17.88
N GLU A 155 -9.06 -19.91 17.25
CA GLU A 155 -7.69 -19.51 17.55
C GLU A 155 -7.68 -18.35 18.56
N SER A 156 -6.80 -18.41 19.56
CA SER A 156 -6.63 -17.31 20.53
C SER A 156 -6.15 -16.04 19.81
N GLY A 157 -6.87 -14.92 19.99
CA GLY A 157 -6.52 -13.63 19.37
C GLY A 157 -6.91 -13.46 17.90
N LYS A 158 -7.43 -14.51 17.24
CA LYS A 158 -7.87 -14.45 15.83
C LYS A 158 -9.37 -14.71 15.73
N TYR A 159 -10.12 -13.63 15.57
CA TYR A 159 -11.58 -13.66 15.59
C TYR A 159 -12.18 -13.64 14.17
N SER A 160 -13.46 -13.99 14.02
CA SER A 160 -14.16 -13.88 12.73
C SER A 160 -14.80 -12.50 12.52
N THR A 161 -14.19 -11.45 13.05
CA THR A 161 -14.62 -10.06 12.90
C THR A 161 -14.09 -9.48 11.58
N PRO A 162 -14.71 -8.41 11.04
CA PRO A 162 -14.22 -7.81 9.81
C PRO A 162 -12.95 -6.97 10.09
N TYR A 163 -12.07 -6.87 9.10
CA TYR A 163 -10.81 -6.14 9.22
C TYR A 163 -11.04 -4.64 9.02
N PRO A 164 -10.16 -3.77 9.57
CA PRO A 164 -10.21 -2.36 9.26
C PRO A 164 -9.95 -2.16 7.76
N CYS A 165 -10.63 -1.19 7.16
CA CYS A 165 -10.41 -0.81 5.78
C CYS A 165 -9.26 0.21 5.75
N LEU A 166 -8.17 -0.12 5.06
CA LEU A 166 -7.03 0.78 4.87
C LEU A 166 -7.05 1.34 3.45
N ILE A 167 -7.05 2.67 3.32
CA ILE A 167 -6.99 3.37 2.04
C ILE A 167 -5.76 4.26 2.05
N PHE A 168 -4.85 4.01 1.10
CA PHE A 168 -3.66 4.81 0.88
C PHE A 168 -3.80 5.62 -0.41
N SER A 169 -3.42 6.89 -0.35
CA SER A 169 -3.10 7.72 -1.51
C SER A 169 -1.59 7.87 -1.53
N THR A 170 -0.94 7.54 -2.65
CA THR A 170 0.53 7.51 -2.73
C THR A 170 1.01 7.76 -4.15
N HIS A 171 2.15 8.44 -4.26
CA HIS A 171 2.93 8.64 -5.47
C HIS A 171 4.22 7.80 -5.46
N ALA A 172 4.42 6.95 -4.44
CA ALA A 172 5.66 6.25 -4.20
C ALA A 172 5.67 4.82 -4.81
N PRO A 173 6.57 4.53 -5.80
CA PRO A 173 6.66 3.22 -6.43
C PRO A 173 6.98 2.08 -5.46
N ASN A 174 7.80 2.34 -4.45
CA ASN A 174 8.17 1.37 -3.41
C ASN A 174 6.96 0.93 -2.58
N ILE A 175 6.02 1.81 -2.29
CA ILE A 175 4.78 1.48 -1.56
C ILE A 175 3.87 0.62 -2.43
N LEU A 176 3.71 0.99 -3.71
CA LEU A 176 2.94 0.21 -4.68
C LEU A 176 3.54 -1.20 -4.84
N LYS A 177 4.87 -1.27 -5.00
CA LYS A 177 5.63 -2.53 -5.08
C LYS A 177 5.34 -3.44 -3.91
N GLN A 178 5.55 -2.96 -2.68
CA GLN A 178 5.37 -3.78 -1.49
C GLN A 178 3.90 -4.19 -1.30
N THR A 179 2.96 -3.32 -1.62
CA THR A 179 1.53 -3.63 -1.55
C THR A 179 1.15 -4.79 -2.48
N ILE A 180 1.58 -4.74 -3.75
CA ILE A 180 1.30 -5.80 -4.73
C ILE A 180 1.95 -7.13 -4.29
N LYS A 181 3.22 -7.10 -3.86
CA LYS A 181 3.96 -8.30 -3.49
C LYS A 181 3.42 -8.99 -2.23
N LEU A 182 3.04 -8.21 -1.22
CA LEU A 182 2.65 -8.74 0.09
C LEU A 182 1.16 -9.06 0.18
N PHE A 183 0.29 -8.16 -0.29
CA PHE A 183 -1.16 -8.32 -0.09
C PHE A 183 -1.84 -9.12 -1.20
N SER A 184 -1.22 -9.26 -2.38
CA SER A 184 -1.69 -10.14 -3.46
C SER A 184 -3.20 -9.96 -3.77
N THR A 185 -4.08 -10.87 -3.31
CA THR A 185 -5.55 -10.79 -3.49
C THR A 185 -6.27 -9.89 -2.49
N ASP A 186 -5.65 -9.58 -1.35
CA ASP A 186 -6.21 -8.77 -0.26
C ASP A 186 -6.02 -7.26 -0.48
N GLN A 187 -5.77 -6.83 -1.73
CA GLN A 187 -5.63 -5.42 -2.10
C GLN A 187 -6.41 -5.08 -3.37
N GLN A 188 -6.67 -3.79 -3.54
CA GLN A 188 -7.19 -3.21 -4.77
C GLN A 188 -6.48 -1.89 -5.03
N ILE A 189 -5.94 -1.72 -6.24
CA ILE A 189 -5.29 -0.49 -6.66
C ILE A 189 -6.18 0.28 -7.64
N LEU A 190 -6.36 1.57 -7.36
CA LEU A 190 -7.08 2.52 -8.19
C LEU A 190 -6.07 3.53 -8.73
N HIS A 191 -6.01 3.65 -10.05
CA HIS A 191 -5.15 4.61 -10.73
C HIS A 191 -5.98 5.79 -11.20
N PHE A 192 -5.55 6.97 -10.79
CA PHE A 192 -6.19 8.25 -11.10
C PHE A 192 -5.38 8.96 -12.17
N SER A 193 -6.02 9.28 -13.29
CA SER A 193 -5.36 9.91 -14.43
C SER A 193 -6.19 11.08 -14.94
N LYS A 194 -5.54 12.07 -15.52
CA LYS A 194 -6.21 13.22 -16.12
C LYS A 194 -6.51 12.93 -17.59
N LYS A 195 -7.78 12.84 -17.96
CA LYS A 195 -8.17 12.61 -19.37
C LYS A 195 -8.14 13.92 -20.16
N ASN A 196 -8.63 15.00 -19.56
CA ASN A 196 -8.72 16.34 -20.12
C ASN A 196 -8.50 17.38 -19.01
N LYS A 197 -8.44 18.68 -19.33
CA LYS A 197 -8.29 19.76 -18.33
C LYS A 197 -9.33 19.73 -17.19
N HIS A 198 -10.51 19.16 -17.44
CA HIS A 198 -11.68 19.20 -16.54
C HIS A 198 -12.18 17.81 -16.09
N SER A 199 -11.48 16.72 -16.42
CA SER A 199 -11.96 15.37 -16.08
C SER A 199 -10.86 14.43 -15.62
N THR A 200 -11.15 13.73 -14.53
CA THR A 200 -10.33 12.65 -13.98
C THR A 200 -10.94 11.31 -14.41
N LYS A 201 -10.11 10.43 -14.95
CA LYS A 201 -10.44 9.05 -15.22
C LYS A 201 -9.87 8.18 -14.11
N ILE A 202 -10.72 7.36 -13.52
CA ILE A 202 -10.35 6.37 -12.52
C ILE A 202 -10.34 5.01 -13.22
N SER A 203 -9.22 4.30 -13.14
CA SER A 203 -9.06 2.93 -13.63
C SER A 203 -8.73 2.01 -12.48
N LYS A 204 -9.50 0.94 -12.29
CA LYS A 204 -9.14 -0.15 -11.39
C LYS A 204 -8.03 -0.96 -12.06
N LEU A 205 -6.85 -0.97 -11.47
CA LEU A 205 -5.73 -1.73 -12.03
C LEU A 205 -5.97 -3.23 -11.83
N ASN A 206 -5.55 -4.02 -12.81
CA ASN A 206 -5.40 -5.45 -12.63
C ASN A 206 -4.10 -5.73 -11.87
N SER A 207 -4.16 -5.58 -10.54
CA SER A 207 -3.02 -5.72 -9.64
C SER A 207 -2.87 -7.13 -9.06
N GLN A 208 -3.67 -8.09 -9.51
CA GLN A 208 -3.62 -9.48 -9.07
C GLN A 208 -2.92 -10.32 -10.13
N TYR A 209 -1.68 -10.73 -9.82
CA TYR A 209 -0.85 -11.49 -10.73
C TYR A 209 -0.79 -12.95 -10.29
N SER A 210 -0.96 -13.88 -11.22
CA SER A 210 -0.83 -15.32 -10.96
C SER A 210 0.57 -15.87 -11.22
N ASP A 211 1.39 -15.18 -12.03
CA ASP A 211 2.75 -15.61 -12.34
C ASP A 211 3.71 -15.21 -11.20
N LEU A 212 4.14 -16.21 -10.44
CA LEU A 212 5.10 -16.03 -9.34
C LEU A 212 6.44 -15.48 -9.81
N ARG A 213 6.87 -15.77 -11.05
CA ARG A 213 8.14 -15.24 -11.59
C ARG A 213 8.05 -13.73 -11.74
N PHE A 214 6.92 -13.25 -12.23
CA PHE A 214 6.64 -11.82 -12.34
C PHE A 214 6.68 -11.16 -10.96
N ILE A 215 5.95 -11.69 -9.98
CA ILE A 215 5.90 -11.13 -8.62
C ILE A 215 7.29 -11.07 -7.98
N ASN A 216 8.11 -12.12 -8.17
CA ASN A 216 9.45 -12.19 -7.62
C ASN A 216 10.37 -11.13 -8.23
N MET A 217 10.31 -10.96 -9.54
CA MET A 217 11.11 -9.97 -10.27
C MET A 217 10.58 -8.54 -10.15
N PHE A 218 9.30 -8.34 -9.82
CA PHE A 218 8.69 -7.01 -9.67
C PHE A 218 9.44 -6.16 -8.65
N SER A 219 9.98 -5.04 -9.13
CA SER A 219 10.86 -4.11 -8.42
C SER A 219 10.34 -2.66 -8.53
N ASP A 220 11.14 -1.70 -8.06
CA ASP A 220 10.76 -0.28 -8.12
C ASP A 220 10.72 0.25 -9.55
N ASN A 221 11.50 -0.34 -10.46
CA ASN A 221 11.52 0.05 -11.86
C ASN A 221 10.18 -0.23 -12.54
N GLU A 222 9.62 -1.42 -12.32
CA GLU A 222 8.32 -1.82 -12.85
C GLU A 222 7.19 -1.05 -12.16
N ALA A 223 7.31 -0.83 -10.84
CA ALA A 223 6.33 -0.05 -10.10
C ALA A 223 6.30 1.42 -10.55
N ARG A 224 7.44 2.01 -10.95
CA ARG A 224 7.52 3.37 -11.48
C ARG A 224 6.66 3.57 -12.71
N LEU A 225 6.54 2.53 -13.55
CA LEU A 225 5.77 2.60 -14.80
C LEU A 225 4.29 2.92 -14.58
N PHE A 226 3.74 2.63 -13.39
CA PHE A 226 2.37 2.99 -13.04
C PHE A 226 2.17 4.48 -12.75
N PHE A 227 3.24 5.26 -12.72
CA PHE A 227 3.23 6.71 -12.51
C PHE A 227 3.73 7.48 -13.75
N SER A 228 4.07 6.77 -14.83
CA SER A 228 4.61 7.35 -16.06
C SER A 228 3.55 8.10 -16.87
N GLU A 229 3.96 9.17 -17.55
CA GLU A 229 3.10 9.86 -18.54
C GLU A 229 2.98 9.05 -19.83
N TYR A 230 4.07 8.40 -20.24
CA TYR A 230 4.15 7.55 -21.44
C TYR A 230 5.22 6.48 -21.25
N ILE A 231 4.97 5.25 -21.71
CA ILE A 231 5.92 4.14 -21.60
C ILE A 231 6.40 3.70 -22.99
N LEU A 232 7.71 3.60 -23.17
CA LEU A 232 8.32 2.97 -24.34
C LEU A 232 8.94 1.64 -23.93
N PHE A 233 8.30 0.54 -24.31
CA PHE A 233 8.87 -0.80 -24.15
C PHE A 233 9.86 -1.08 -25.27
N VAL A 234 11.08 -1.43 -24.88
CA VAL A 234 12.16 -1.81 -25.79
C VAL A 234 12.64 -3.22 -25.48
N GLU A 235 13.35 -3.83 -26.42
CA GLU A 235 13.79 -5.22 -26.30
C GLU A 235 14.99 -5.36 -25.36
N GLY A 236 15.99 -4.49 -25.47
CA GLY A 236 17.23 -4.63 -24.71
C GLY A 236 17.86 -3.32 -24.27
N SER A 237 19.09 -3.46 -23.75
CA SER A 237 19.89 -2.35 -23.24
C SER A 237 20.36 -1.40 -24.34
N THR A 238 20.55 -1.90 -25.57
CA THR A 238 21.03 -1.11 -26.71
C THR A 238 20.01 -0.03 -27.09
N GLU A 239 18.73 -0.38 -27.21
CA GLU A 239 17.67 0.57 -27.53
C GLU A 239 17.49 1.56 -26.38
N MET A 240 17.59 1.08 -25.14
CA MET A 240 17.52 1.92 -23.96
C MET A 240 18.63 2.97 -23.96
N GLU A 241 19.87 2.61 -24.30
CA GLU A 241 20.99 3.54 -24.43
C GLU A 241 20.73 4.61 -25.51
N VAL A 242 20.20 4.20 -26.67
CA VAL A 242 19.88 5.13 -27.77
C VAL A 242 18.81 6.13 -27.33
N PHE A 243 17.68 5.66 -26.80
CA PHE A 243 16.56 6.55 -26.46
C PHE A 243 16.81 7.37 -25.19
N GLN A 244 17.70 6.94 -24.29
CA GLN A 244 18.14 7.71 -23.12
C GLN A 244 19.35 8.62 -23.39
N ASN A 245 19.88 8.63 -24.62
CA ASN A 245 21.02 9.45 -24.96
C ASN A 245 20.73 10.94 -24.76
N SER A 246 21.54 11.61 -23.94
CA SER A 246 21.34 13.03 -23.58
C SER A 246 21.43 13.97 -24.79
N SER A 247 22.21 13.63 -25.81
CA SER A 247 22.29 14.43 -27.03
C SER A 247 21.02 14.32 -27.87
N LEU A 248 20.41 13.13 -27.94
CA LEU A 248 19.11 12.95 -28.58
C LEU A 248 17.98 13.62 -27.80
N ALA A 249 17.98 13.50 -26.46
CA ALA A 249 17.00 14.17 -25.61
C ALA A 249 17.04 15.71 -25.73
N ARG A 250 18.21 16.28 -26.04
CA ARG A 250 18.35 17.72 -26.32
C ARG A 250 17.74 18.14 -27.67
N ILE A 251 17.76 17.26 -28.67
CA ILE A 251 17.15 17.52 -29.99
C ILE A 251 15.63 17.28 -29.92
N TYR A 252 15.21 16.24 -29.18
CA TYR A 252 13.82 15.84 -29.00
C TYR A 252 13.45 15.86 -27.50
N PRO A 253 13.05 17.02 -26.96
CA PRO A 253 12.74 17.18 -25.54
C PRO A 253 11.62 16.27 -25.03
N ASP A 254 10.72 15.84 -25.91
CA ASP A 254 9.63 14.92 -25.58
C ASP A 254 10.16 13.55 -25.10
N LEU A 255 11.38 13.15 -25.47
CA LEU A 255 12.03 11.95 -24.94
C LEU A 255 12.22 12.02 -23.42
N GLY A 256 12.37 13.22 -22.85
CA GLY A 256 12.49 13.40 -21.40
C GLY A 256 11.21 13.11 -20.61
N ARG A 257 10.06 13.00 -21.29
CA ARG A 257 8.76 12.66 -20.67
C ARG A 257 8.37 11.19 -20.83
N ILE A 258 9.19 10.42 -21.56
CA ILE A 258 8.92 9.03 -21.88
C ILE A 258 9.75 8.14 -20.95
N ASP A 259 9.08 7.26 -20.21
CA ASP A 259 9.75 6.21 -19.46
C ASP A 259 10.13 5.07 -20.40
N ILE A 260 11.42 4.91 -20.65
CA ILE A 260 11.98 3.85 -21.48
C ILE A 260 12.26 2.64 -20.59
N TYR A 261 11.73 1.48 -20.97
CA TYR A 261 11.83 0.27 -20.17
C TYR A 261 12.17 -0.94 -21.05
N ALA A 262 13.33 -1.56 -20.78
CA ALA A 262 13.71 -2.82 -21.40
C ALA A 262 12.92 -3.97 -20.76
N SER A 263 12.17 -4.72 -21.56
CA SER A 263 11.26 -5.74 -21.04
C SER A 263 11.41 -7.08 -21.75
N ASP A 264 11.60 -8.14 -20.96
CA ASP A 264 11.39 -9.50 -21.40
C ASP A 264 9.90 -9.78 -21.66
N ASP A 265 9.58 -10.79 -22.47
CA ASP A 265 8.19 -11.12 -22.83
C ASP A 265 7.29 -11.40 -21.61
N VAL A 266 7.84 -11.97 -20.53
CA VAL A 266 7.12 -12.22 -19.27
C VAL A 266 6.74 -10.92 -18.58
N MET A 267 7.65 -9.93 -18.57
CA MET A 267 7.42 -8.62 -17.98
C MET A 267 6.44 -7.81 -18.80
N LEU A 268 6.66 -7.78 -20.11
CA LEU A 268 5.82 -7.06 -21.05
C LEU A 268 4.36 -7.52 -20.96
N ARG A 269 4.12 -8.84 -20.85
CA ARG A 269 2.77 -9.40 -20.75
C ARG A 269 1.99 -8.89 -19.52
N ASN A 270 2.67 -8.74 -18.39
CA ASN A 270 2.02 -8.41 -17.11
C ASN A 270 1.97 -6.91 -16.83
N ILE A 271 2.96 -6.14 -17.29
CA ILE A 271 3.05 -4.69 -17.01
C ILE A 271 2.28 -3.87 -18.05
N ASN A 272 2.14 -4.38 -19.28
CA ASN A 272 1.50 -3.66 -20.38
C ASN A 272 0.18 -3.01 -19.91
N PRO A 273 0.01 -1.69 -20.08
CA PRO A 273 -1.19 -0.94 -19.68
C PRO A 273 -2.52 -1.54 -20.15
N THR A 274 -2.50 -2.30 -21.25
CA THR A 274 -3.66 -3.05 -21.75
C THR A 274 -4.07 -4.18 -20.80
N TYR A 275 -3.10 -4.92 -20.26
CA TYR A 275 -3.34 -6.01 -19.31
C TYR A 275 -3.57 -5.46 -17.90
N SER A 276 -2.74 -4.52 -17.46
CA SER A 276 -2.83 -3.91 -16.13
C SER A 276 -4.01 -2.93 -16.00
N GLN A 277 -4.70 -2.62 -17.10
CA GLN A 277 -5.79 -1.63 -17.20
C GLN A 277 -5.38 -0.22 -16.76
N ALA A 278 -4.08 0.08 -16.80
CA ALA A 278 -3.58 1.42 -16.53
C ALA A 278 -3.97 2.38 -17.64
N ALA A 279 -4.37 3.60 -17.26
CA ALA A 279 -4.73 4.66 -18.20
C ALA A 279 -3.49 5.38 -18.75
N ILE A 280 -2.43 4.63 -19.06
CA ILE A 280 -1.11 5.15 -19.48
C ILE A 280 -0.89 4.77 -20.95
N PRO A 281 -0.61 5.74 -21.83
CA PRO A 281 -0.24 5.46 -23.21
C PRO A 281 1.13 4.78 -23.30
N PHE A 282 1.28 3.84 -24.24
CA PHE A 282 2.54 3.12 -24.41
C PHE A 282 2.80 2.74 -25.88
N LEU A 283 4.07 2.48 -26.19
CA LEU A 283 4.54 1.92 -27.45
C LEU A 283 5.48 0.73 -27.18
N ILE A 284 5.46 -0.27 -28.06
CA ILE A 284 6.38 -1.41 -28.01
C ILE A 284 7.23 -1.36 -29.28
N VAL A 285 8.55 -1.32 -29.11
CA VAL A 285 9.54 -1.42 -30.18
C VAL A 285 10.20 -2.80 -30.07
N LYS A 286 10.17 -3.54 -31.17
CA LYS A 286 10.83 -4.85 -31.30
C LYS A 286 11.65 -4.86 -32.57
N ASP A 287 12.74 -5.60 -32.55
CA ASP A 287 13.54 -5.81 -33.75
C ASP A 287 12.79 -6.67 -34.76
N ILE A 288 13.09 -6.43 -36.04
CA ILE A 288 12.36 -7.06 -37.14
C ILE A 288 12.64 -8.57 -37.23
N ASP A 289 13.81 -9.01 -36.78
CA ASP A 289 14.24 -10.42 -36.78
C ASP A 289 13.47 -11.27 -35.75
N LYS A 290 12.95 -10.66 -34.67
CA LYS A 290 12.03 -11.31 -33.73
C LYS A 290 10.63 -11.53 -34.30
N VAL A 291 10.26 -10.78 -35.33
CA VAL A 291 8.93 -10.81 -35.95
C VAL A 291 8.95 -11.64 -37.24
N ILE A 292 10.09 -11.68 -37.93
CA ILE A 292 10.23 -12.28 -39.24
C ILE A 292 11.29 -13.38 -39.20
N LYS A 293 10.86 -14.63 -39.40
CA LYS A 293 11.73 -15.76 -39.69
C LYS A 293 11.87 -15.95 -41.19
N LEU A 294 13.11 -15.81 -41.67
CA LEU A 294 13.48 -16.08 -43.06
C LEU A 294 13.97 -17.53 -43.19
N ASP A 295 13.22 -18.35 -43.94
CA ASP A 295 13.72 -19.65 -44.38
C ASP A 295 14.50 -19.48 -45.69
N TYR A 296 15.83 -19.33 -45.57
CA TYR A 296 16.73 -19.15 -46.70
C TYR A 296 16.76 -20.33 -47.69
N LYS A 297 16.34 -21.53 -47.28
CA LYS A 297 16.33 -22.71 -48.17
C LYS A 297 15.10 -22.74 -49.08
N ASN A 298 13.97 -22.25 -48.59
CA ASN A 298 12.71 -22.29 -49.31
C ASN A 298 12.26 -20.90 -49.82
N GLU A 299 13.03 -19.85 -49.53
CA GLU A 299 12.68 -18.44 -49.81
C GLU A 299 11.34 -18.02 -49.18
N ILE A 300 10.95 -18.67 -48.07
CA ILE A 300 9.68 -18.42 -47.40
C ILE A 300 9.91 -17.42 -46.27
N LEU A 301 9.14 -16.33 -46.31
CA LEU A 301 9.03 -15.39 -45.21
C LEU A 301 7.91 -15.86 -44.28
N SER A 302 8.29 -16.31 -43.09
CA SER A 302 7.36 -16.73 -42.04
C SER A 302 7.34 -15.71 -40.92
N LEU A 303 6.15 -15.37 -40.43
CA LEU A 303 6.01 -14.51 -39.26
C LEU A 303 6.03 -15.39 -38.02
N ASP A 304 6.93 -15.09 -37.08
CA ASP A 304 6.96 -15.75 -35.79
C ASP A 304 6.71 -14.71 -34.69
N GLY A 305 5.90 -15.06 -33.68
CA GLY A 305 5.45 -14.12 -32.65
C GLY A 305 4.00 -13.66 -32.80
N ASP A 306 3.66 -12.48 -32.27
CA ASP A 306 2.27 -12.00 -32.15
C ASP A 306 1.65 -11.62 -33.52
N VAL A 307 1.28 -12.67 -34.27
CA VAL A 307 0.75 -12.65 -35.64
C VAL A 307 -0.43 -11.68 -35.79
N SER A 308 -1.11 -11.32 -34.69
CA SER A 308 -2.25 -10.40 -34.67
C SER A 308 -1.88 -8.96 -35.05
N LEU A 309 -0.72 -8.47 -34.61
CA LEU A 309 -0.28 -7.08 -34.76
C LEU A 309 0.28 -6.84 -36.16
N VAL A 310 1.08 -7.79 -36.66
CA VAL A 310 1.60 -7.79 -38.04
C VAL A 310 0.46 -7.92 -39.04
N ASN A 311 -0.52 -8.79 -38.80
CA ASN A 311 -1.71 -8.90 -39.66
C ASN A 311 -2.52 -7.60 -39.71
N LYS A 312 -2.58 -6.84 -38.61
CA LYS A 312 -3.27 -5.54 -38.57
C LYS A 312 -2.52 -4.47 -39.38
N LEU A 313 -1.19 -4.48 -39.35
CA LEU A 313 -0.34 -3.57 -40.13
C LEU A 313 -0.31 -3.92 -41.63
N ILE A 314 -0.35 -5.20 -41.98
CA ILE A 314 -0.53 -5.66 -43.37
C ILE A 314 -1.91 -5.24 -43.89
N ARG A 315 -2.98 -5.45 -43.11
CA ARG A 315 -4.35 -5.05 -43.49
C ARG A 315 -4.53 -3.55 -43.67
N LYS A 316 -3.75 -2.72 -42.95
CA LYS A 316 -3.75 -1.26 -43.09
C LYS A 316 -2.90 -0.76 -44.27
N GLY A 317 -2.24 -1.64 -45.03
CA GLY A 317 -1.44 -1.28 -46.20
C GLY A 317 -0.10 -0.60 -45.90
N SER A 318 0.29 -0.54 -44.62
CA SER A 318 1.54 0.07 -44.14
C SER A 318 2.79 -0.80 -44.34
N LEU A 319 2.62 -2.07 -44.70
CA LEU A 319 3.69 -2.98 -45.10
C LEU A 319 3.40 -3.52 -46.50
N LYS A 320 4.20 -3.11 -47.48
CA LYS A 320 4.16 -3.64 -48.85
C LYS A 320 5.35 -4.59 -49.03
N PHE A 321 5.07 -5.87 -49.16
CA PHE A 321 6.08 -6.86 -49.51
C PHE A 321 6.22 -6.94 -51.03
N TYR A 322 7.45 -7.07 -51.53
CA TYR A 322 7.74 -7.12 -52.95
C TYR A 322 7.10 -8.33 -53.65
N ASN A 323 6.86 -9.43 -52.92
CA ASN A 323 6.18 -10.62 -53.45
C ASN A 323 5.19 -11.23 -52.43
N PRO A 324 3.88 -10.91 -52.52
CA PRO A 324 2.86 -11.34 -51.56
C PRO A 324 2.63 -12.85 -51.48
N SER A 325 3.01 -13.60 -52.51
CA SER A 325 2.82 -15.06 -52.62
C SER A 325 3.78 -15.88 -51.76
N LEU A 326 4.87 -15.28 -51.27
CA LEU A 326 5.88 -15.93 -50.42
C LEU A 326 5.57 -15.89 -48.91
N ILE A 327 4.45 -15.28 -48.52
CA ILE A 327 4.01 -15.20 -47.12
C ILE A 327 3.12 -16.42 -46.80
N LYS A 328 3.68 -17.45 -46.17
CA LYS A 328 2.86 -18.52 -45.55
C LYS A 328 2.47 -18.10 -44.14
N LYS A 329 1.16 -17.98 -43.90
CA LYS A 329 0.61 -17.88 -42.54
C LYS A 329 0.93 -19.15 -41.77
N LEU A 330 1.82 -19.08 -40.79
CA LEU A 330 1.86 -20.07 -39.72
C LEU A 330 0.74 -19.70 -38.75
N THR A 331 -0.41 -20.37 -38.88
CA THR A 331 -1.42 -20.39 -37.81
C THR A 331 -0.74 -20.93 -36.56
N ALA A 332 -0.63 -20.08 -35.53
CA ALA A 332 -0.17 -20.48 -34.22
C ALA A 332 -0.89 -21.77 -33.79
N GLN A 333 -0.14 -22.86 -33.67
CA GLN A 333 -0.64 -24.05 -32.99
C GLN A 333 -0.89 -23.65 -31.54
N ARG A 334 -2.16 -23.64 -31.14
CA ARG A 334 -2.54 -23.64 -29.72
C ARG A 334 -1.91 -24.87 -29.07
N LYS A 335 -1.01 -24.65 -28.12
CA LYS A 335 -0.83 -25.50 -26.94
C LYS A 335 -0.64 -24.62 -25.73
#